data_AF-A0A9D5Z3R6-F1
#
_entry.id   AF-A0A9D5Z3R6-F1
#
_cell.length_a   1.000
_cell.length_b   1.000
_cell.length_c   1.000
_cell.angle_alpha   90.00
_cell.angle_beta   90.00
_cell.angle_gamma   90.00
#
_symmetry.space_group_name_H-M   'P 1'
#
loop_
_entity.id
_entity.type
_entity.pdbx_description
1 polymer ?
#
loop_
_entity_poly.entity_id
_entity_poly.type
_entity_poly.pdbx_seq_one_letter_code
_entity_poly.pdbx_strand_id
1 'polypeptide(L)' 'MLSNLWTRLAPQMVGIDIGSHEIKAILLSKTTNGYKISNCITVPVKKGAVMDHDIRDSETVVECLELI' A
#
# COMPACT_ATOMS: atom_id res chain seq x y z
N MET A 1 -7.64 26.86 24.83
CA MET A 1 -6.94 26.13 23.75
C MET A 1 -6.52 24.73 24.23
N LEU A 2 -7.44 23.95 24.79
CA LEU A 2 -7.19 22.60 25.36
C LEU A 2 -7.95 21.50 24.59
N SER A 3 -8.69 21.85 23.54
CA SER A 3 -9.54 20.95 22.76
C SER A 3 -8.78 19.90 21.94
N ASN A 4 -7.45 20.05 21.83
CA ASN A 4 -6.61 19.17 21.01
C ASN A 4 -5.83 18.13 21.84
N LEU A 5 -6.05 18.04 23.15
CA LEU A 5 -5.38 17.04 24.00
C LEU A 5 -5.86 15.60 23.72
N TRP A 6 -6.97 15.44 23.00
CA TRP A 6 -7.52 14.15 22.56
C TRP A 6 -7.74 14.10 21.05
N THR A 7 -6.77 14.54 20.25
CA THR A 7 -6.79 14.22 18.83
C THR A 7 -6.43 12.75 18.64
N ARG A 8 -7.37 11.94 18.17
CA ARG A 8 -7.10 10.55 17.75
C ARG A 8 -5.96 10.55 16.74
N LEU A 9 -4.89 9.80 17.03
CA LEU A 9 -3.83 9.55 16.05
C LEU A 9 -4.48 9.03 14.78
N ALA A 10 -4.17 9.65 13.64
CA ALA A 10 -4.67 9.16 12.38
C ALA A 10 -4.19 7.71 12.18
N PRO A 11 -5.08 6.82 11.71
CA PRO A 11 -4.70 5.43 11.46
C PRO A 11 -3.53 5.40 10.48
N GLN A 12 -2.67 4.38 10.63
CA GLN A 12 -1.67 4.09 9.60
C GLN A 12 -2.38 3.76 8.29
N MET A 13 -1.80 4.19 7.18
CA MET A 13 -2.33 3.92 5.85
C MET A 13 -1.31 3.16 5.05
N VAL A 14 -1.77 2.21 4.25
CA VAL A 14 -0.95 1.52 3.26
C VAL A 14 -1.43 1.93 1.88
N GLY A 15 -0.53 2.44 1.05
CA GLY A 15 -0.77 2.62 -0.38
C GLY A 15 -0.28 1.38 -1.11
N ILE A 16 -1.14 0.74 -1.91
CA ILE A 16 -0.80 -0.44 -2.71
C ILE A 16 -1.06 -0.11 -4.17
N ASP A 17 -0.04 -0.29 -5.01
CA ASP A 17 -0.10 -0.15 -6.46
C ASP A 17 0.11 -1.53 -7.09
N ILE A 18 -0.88 -2.01 -7.84
CA ILE A 18 -0.89 -3.35 -8.46
C ILE A 18 -0.60 -3.20 -9.95
N GLY A 19 0.64 -3.49 -10.34
CA GLY A 19 1.11 -3.41 -11.72
C GLY A 19 1.24 -4.76 -12.42
N SER A 20 1.47 -4.73 -13.73
CA SER A 20 1.69 -5.92 -14.57
C SER A 20 3.01 -6.66 -14.31
N HIS A 21 3.97 -5.99 -13.67
CA HIS A 21 5.29 -6.52 -13.38
C HIS A 21 5.56 -6.72 -11.89
N GLU A 22 4.90 -5.93 -11.04
CA GLU A 22 5.18 -5.85 -9.63
C GLU A 22 4.01 -5.20 -8.88
N ILE A 23 3.85 -5.58 -7.61
CA ILE A 23 3.03 -4.86 -6.65
C ILE A 23 3.97 -4.03 -5.78
N LYS A 24 3.66 -2.75 -5.60
CA LYS A 24 4.39 -1.84 -4.72
C LYS A 24 3.51 -1.48 -3.54
N ALA A 25 4.08 -1.49 -2.34
CA ALA A 25 3.39 -1.03 -1.15
C ALA A 25 4.21 0.00 -0.36
N ILE A 26 3.54 1.01 0.15
CA ILE A 26 4.12 2.04 1.03
C ILE A 26 3.30 2.16 2.31
N LEU A 27 3.96 2.11 3.46
CA LEU A 27 3.36 2.43 4.75
C LEU A 27 3.51 3.94 5.00
N LEU A 28 2.40 4.64 5.19
CA LEU A 28 2.36 6.08 5.43
C LEU A 28 2.01 6.38 6.88
N SER A 29 2.76 7.30 7.48
CA SER A 29 2.43 7.94 8.75
C SER A 29 1.96 9.38 8.50
N LYS A 30 0.88 9.78 9.17
CA LYS A 30 0.41 11.18 9.12
C LYS A 30 1.31 12.04 10.01
N THR A 31 1.70 13.19 9.49
CA THR A 31 2.45 14.23 10.21
C THR A 31 1.60 15.50 10.30
N THR A 32 2.08 16.52 11.01
CA THR A 32 1.42 17.82 11.06
C THR A 32 1.35 18.51 9.70
N ASN A 33 2.29 18.22 8.79
CA ASN A 33 2.45 18.88 7.49
C ASN A 33 2.30 17.92 6.29
N GLY A 34 1.50 16.86 6.43
CA GLY A 34 1.25 15.88 5.35
C GLY A 34 1.57 14.45 5.77
N TYR A 35 2.21 13.67 4.90
CA TYR A 35 2.53 12.27 5.14
C TYR A 35 4.02 12.00 5.01
N LYS A 36 4.50 11.00 5.77
CA LYS A 36 5.86 10.46 5.67
C LYS A 36 5.79 8.98 5.30
N ILE A 37 6.67 8.54 4.40
CA ILE A 37 6.89 7.12 4.11
C ILE A 37 7.62 6.51 5.30
N SER A 38 6.96 5.59 5.98
CA SER A 38 7.49 4.83 7.11
C SER A 38 8.18 3.56 6.67
N ASN A 39 7.70 2.92 5.61
CA ASN A 39 8.30 1.71 5.02
C ASN A 39 7.86 1.54 3.55
N CYS A 40 8.60 0.76 2.78
CA CYS A 40 8.23 0.37 1.41
C CYS A 40 8.70 -1.04 1.06
N ILE A 41 7.95 -1.70 0.19
CA ILE A 41 8.30 -3.01 -0.38
C ILE A 41 7.82 -3.11 -1.83
N THR A 42 8.42 -4.00 -2.59
CA THR A 42 8.05 -4.32 -3.96
C THR A 42 8.14 -5.83 -4.15
N VAL A 43 7.08 -6.42 -4.69
CA VAL A 43 6.95 -7.86 -4.95
C VAL A 43 6.77 -8.08 -6.44
N PRO A 44 7.63 -8.86 -7.12
CA PRO A 44 7.45 -9.14 -8.54
C PRO A 44 6.18 -9.97 -8.78
N VAL A 45 5.46 -9.66 -9.85
CA VAL A 45 4.23 -10.35 -10.25
C VAL A 45 4.52 -11.23 -11.46
N LYS A 46 3.98 -12.45 -11.43
CA LYS A 46 4.06 -13.36 -12.58
C LYS A 46 3.41 -12.72 -13.81
N LYS A 47 4.13 -12.74 -14.94
CA LYS A 47 3.63 -12.21 -16.22
C LYS A 47 2.24 -12.77 -16.53
N GLY A 48 1.31 -11.87 -16.87
CA GLY A 48 -0.04 -12.22 -17.27
C GLY A 48 -1.05 -12.24 -16.11
N ALA A 49 -0.62 -12.22 -14.86
CA ALA A 49 -1.54 -12.14 -13.71
C ALA A 49 -2.28 -10.79 -13.64
N VAL A 50 -1.62 -9.72 -14.10
CA VAL A 50 -2.21 -8.39 -14.30
C VAL A 50 -1.88 -7.92 -15.71
N MET A 51 -2.89 -7.52 -16.48
CA MET A 51 -2.75 -7.03 -17.86
C MET A 51 -3.73 -5.90 -18.13
N ASP A 52 -3.27 -4.82 -18.77
CA ASP A 52 -4.11 -3.68 -19.17
C ASP A 52 -4.98 -3.13 -18.02
N HIS A 53 -4.39 -3.01 -16.83
CA HIS A 53 -5.05 -2.58 -15.59
C HIS A 53 -6.17 -3.52 -15.09
N ASP A 54 -6.21 -4.76 -15.58
CA ASP A 54 -7.15 -5.79 -15.14
C ASP A 54 -6.44 -6.96 -14.46
N ILE A 55 -7.03 -7.47 -13.38
CA ILE A 55 -6.52 -8.63 -12.65
C ILE A 55 -7.05 -9.87 -13.37
N ARG A 56 -6.15 -10.62 -14.01
CA ARG A 56 -6.47 -11.83 -14.78
C ARG A 56 -6.34 -13.11 -13.95
N ASP A 57 -5.48 -13.07 -12.93
CA ASP A 57 -5.26 -14.15 -11.98
C ASP A 57 -5.25 -13.56 -10.56
N SER A 58 -6.40 -13.65 -9.89
CA SER A 58 -6.56 -13.12 -8.54
C SER A 58 -5.80 -13.92 -7.49
N GLU A 59 -5.59 -15.22 -7.71
CA GLU A 59 -4.89 -16.09 -6.76
C GLU A 59 -3.41 -15.69 -6.69
N THR A 60 -2.76 -15.53 -7.85
CA THR A 60 -1.37 -15.02 -7.92
C THR A 60 -1.24 -13.63 -7.28
N VAL A 61 -2.23 -12.74 -7.46
CA VAL A 61 -2.19 -11.40 -6.84
C VAL A 61 -2.31 -11.48 -5.32
N VAL A 62 -3.18 -12.36 -4.79
CA VAL A 62 -3.31 -12.59 -3.35
C VAL A 62 -2.01 -13.12 -2.76
N GLU A 63 -1.38 -14.12 -3.38
CA GLU A 63 -0.07 -14.65 -2.95
C GLU A 63 1.00 -13.56 -2.91
N CYS A 64 1.01 -12.64 -3.89
CA CYS A 64 1.93 -11.50 -3.87
C CYS A 64 1.66 -10.52 -2.72
N LEU A 65 0.39 -10.30 -2.38
CA LEU A 65 -0.02 -9.42 -1.27
C LEU A 65 0.31 -10.01 0.11
N GLU A 66 0.36 -11.33 0.25
CA GLU A 66 0.77 -12.00 1.51
C GLU A 66 2.27 -11.80 1.83
N LEU A 67 3.07 -11.42 0.83
CA LEU A 67 4.51 -11.11 0.99
C LEU A 67 4.79 -9.66 1.41
N ILE A 68 3.75 -8.83 1.53
CA ILE A 68 3.81 -7.40 1.87
C ILE A 68 3.57 -7.19 3.36
#